data_AF-A0A3D1GE12-F1
#
_entry.id   AF-A0A3D1GE12-F1
#
_cell.length_a   1.000
_cell.length_b   1.000
_cell.length_c   1.000
_cell.angle_alpha   90.00
_cell.angle_beta   90.00
_cell.angle_gamma   90.00
#
_symmetry.space_group_name_H-M   'P 1'
#
loop_
_entity.id
_entity.type
_entity.pdbx_description
1 polymer ?
#
loop_
_entity_poly.entity_id
_entity_poly.type
_entity_poly.pdbx_seq_one_letter_code
_entity_poly.pdbx_strand_id
1 'polypeptide(L)'
;MSREHSPVTVFPSQTREKLRANPSPTKVARELGLDVSTVYRHAKGMDLKLIRRAKKLDLSTAGIVELLHESSELTQAEIATKLGVTPAYVSGVLNEKK
;
A
#
# COMPACT_ATOMS: atom_id res chain seq x y z
N MET A 1 3.53 7.45 -34.45
CA MET A 1 3.59 6.16 -33.72
C MET A 1 2.55 6.20 -32.61
N SER A 2 1.30 5.84 -32.91
CA SER A 2 0.24 5.71 -31.92
C SER A 2 0.49 4.42 -31.15
N ARG A 3 0.89 4.52 -29.88
CA ARG A 3 0.93 3.34 -29.01
C ARG A 3 -0.51 3.01 -28.68
N GLU A 4 -1.02 1.91 -29.24
CA GLU A 4 -2.24 1.26 -28.76
C GLU A 4 -2.00 0.82 -27.32
N HIS A 5 -2.30 1.72 -26.37
CA HIS A 5 -2.48 1.35 -25.00
C HIS A 5 -3.87 0.73 -24.89
N SER A 6 -3.98 -0.57 -25.12
CA SER A 6 -5.11 -1.35 -24.60
C SER A 6 -5.29 -0.96 -23.14
N PRO A 7 -6.49 -0.53 -22.71
CA PRO A 7 -6.71 -0.15 -21.32
C PRO A 7 -6.69 -1.44 -20.50
N VAL A 8 -5.49 -1.86 -20.08
CA VAL A 8 -5.34 -2.88 -19.05
C VAL A 8 -6.07 -2.31 -17.84
N THR A 9 -7.19 -2.95 -17.49
CA THR A 9 -7.97 -2.54 -16.32
C THR A 9 -7.18 -2.96 -15.09
N VAL A 10 -6.29 -2.08 -14.62
CA VAL A 10 -5.50 -2.32 -13.41
C VAL A 10 -6.36 -2.02 -12.20
N PHE A 11 -6.54 -3.03 -11.35
CA PHE A 11 -7.37 -2.89 -10.18
C PHE A 11 -6.69 -2.06 -9.07
N PRO A 12 -7.47 -1.42 -8.19
CA PRO A 12 -6.93 -0.74 -7.01
C PRO A 12 -6.06 -1.65 -6.15
N SER A 13 -6.44 -2.93 -5.99
CA SER A 13 -5.66 -3.93 -5.23
C SER A 13 -4.23 -4.10 -5.74
N GLN A 14 -4.08 -4.27 -7.06
CA GLN A 14 -2.77 -4.40 -7.71
C GLN A 14 -1.93 -3.11 -7.57
N THR A 15 -2.58 -1.95 -7.71
CA THR A 15 -1.89 -0.66 -7.54
C THR A 15 -1.40 -0.48 -6.11
N ARG A 16 -2.24 -0.80 -5.12
CA ARG A 16 -1.89 -0.73 -3.70
C ARG A 16 -0.75 -1.69 -3.33
N GLU A 17 -0.77 -2.89 -3.88
CA GLU A 17 0.32 -3.86 -3.71
C GLU A 17 1.65 -3.32 -4.22
N LYS A 18 1.67 -2.79 -5.45
CA LYS A 18 2.86 -2.15 -6.02
C LYS A 18 3.32 -0.93 -5.23
N LEU A 19 2.40 -0.14 -4.67
CA LEU A 19 2.72 1.00 -3.82
C LEU A 19 3.35 0.61 -2.47
N ARG A 20 2.96 -0.53 -1.89
CA ARG A 20 3.64 -1.09 -0.71
C ARG A 20 5.08 -1.47 -1.04
N ALA A 21 5.28 -2.12 -2.18
CA ALA A 21 6.62 -2.48 -2.65
C ALA A 21 7.43 -1.23 -3.04
N ASN A 22 6.83 -0.22 -3.64
CA ASN A 22 7.49 1.01 -4.08
C ASN A 22 6.58 2.22 -3.80
N PRO A 23 6.80 2.97 -2.71
CA PRO A 23 5.94 4.09 -2.30
C PRO A 23 6.18 5.37 -3.14
N SER A 24 6.39 5.21 -4.44
CA SER A 24 6.54 6.25 -5.45
C SER A 24 5.41 6.13 -6.48
N PRO A 25 4.33 6.92 -6.36
CA PRO A 25 3.19 6.89 -7.28
C PRO A 25 3.59 7.06 -8.75
N THR A 26 4.55 7.93 -9.04
CA THR A 26 5.04 8.17 -10.41
C THR A 26 5.73 6.95 -11.02
N LYS A 27 6.53 6.22 -10.23
CA LYS A 27 7.18 4.99 -10.71
C LYS A 27 6.14 3.89 -10.94
N VAL A 28 5.22 3.72 -9.99
CA VAL A 28 4.13 2.74 -10.10
C VAL A 28 3.20 3.05 -11.29
N ALA A 29 2.88 4.31 -11.54
CA ALA A 29 2.12 4.75 -12.71
C ALA A 29 2.80 4.33 -14.02
N ARG A 30 4.11 4.59 -14.14
CA ARG A 30 4.89 4.21 -15.31
C ARG A 30 4.97 2.69 -15.50
N GLU A 31 5.13 1.95 -14.42
CA GLU A 31 5.20 0.48 -14.44
C GLU A 31 3.87 -0.16 -14.86
N LEU A 32 2.75 0.39 -14.37
CA LEU A 32 1.41 -0.13 -14.64
C LEU A 32 0.76 0.47 -15.89
N GLY A 33 1.43 1.41 -16.58
CA GLY A 33 0.86 2.13 -17.71
C GLY A 33 -0.36 3.00 -17.34
N LEU A 34 -0.43 3.44 -16.09
CA LEU A 34 -1.54 4.24 -15.55
C LEU A 34 -1.19 5.73 -15.52
N ASP A 35 -2.22 6.55 -15.55
CA ASP A 35 -2.09 7.95 -15.15
C ASP A 35 -1.79 8.08 -13.65
N VAL A 36 -0.96 9.06 -13.29
CA VAL A 36 -0.54 9.30 -11.91
C VAL A 36 -1.74 9.65 -11.02
N SER A 37 -2.73 10.37 -11.52
CA SER A 37 -3.96 10.68 -10.79
C SER A 37 -4.80 9.43 -10.50
N THR A 38 -4.80 8.44 -11.39
CA THR A 38 -5.43 7.13 -11.14
C THR A 38 -4.72 6.39 -10.00
N VAL A 39 -3.38 6.41 -9.97
CA VAL A 39 -2.62 5.84 -8.87
C VAL A 39 -2.94 6.51 -7.55
N TYR A 40 -3.03 7.85 -7.50
CA TYR A 40 -3.45 8.58 -6.29
C TYR A 40 -4.87 8.23 -5.86
N ARG A 41 -5.78 8.02 -6.81
CA ARG A 41 -7.15 7.57 -6.52
C ARG A 41 -7.15 6.17 -5.89
N HIS A 42 -6.35 5.24 -6.41
CA HIS A 42 -6.20 3.91 -5.84
C HIS A 42 -5.51 3.93 -4.46
N ALA A 43 -4.53 4.82 -4.29
CA ALA A 43 -3.81 5.04 -3.04
C ALA A 43 -4.62 5.81 -1.99
N LYS A 44 -5.85 6.23 -2.29
CA LYS A 44 -6.68 7.00 -1.35
C LYS A 44 -6.84 6.25 -0.03
N GLY A 45 -6.52 6.94 1.07
CA GLY A 45 -6.50 6.38 2.43
C GLY A 45 -5.17 5.78 2.87
N MET A 46 -4.26 5.47 1.94
CA MET A 46 -2.93 4.98 2.27
C MET A 46 -2.01 6.10 2.76
N ASP A 47 -1.19 5.80 3.75
CA ASP A 47 -0.13 6.67 4.21
C ASP A 47 1.20 6.29 3.52
N LEU A 48 1.37 6.82 2.30
CA LEU A 48 2.57 6.56 1.51
C LEU A 48 3.85 7.12 2.16
N LYS A 49 3.75 8.13 3.04
CA LYS A 49 4.90 8.66 3.77
C LYS A 49 5.36 7.67 4.82
N LEU A 50 4.42 7.09 5.56
CA LEU A 50 4.67 6.05 6.53
C LEU A 50 5.30 4.81 5.88
N ILE A 51 4.72 4.32 4.79
CA ILE A 51 5.26 3.17 4.04
C ILE A 51 6.69 3.45 3.56
N ARG A 52 6.96 4.67 3.08
CA ARG A 52 8.30 5.09 2.67
C ARG A 52 9.29 5.12 3.84
N ARG A 53 8.87 5.61 5.01
CA ARG A 53 9.72 5.63 6.21
C ARG A 53 10.02 4.21 6.68
N ALA A 54 9.01 3.35 6.73
CA ALA A 54 9.18 1.95 7.10
C ALA A 54 10.16 1.22 6.17
N LYS A 55 10.05 1.43 4.86
CA LYS A 55 10.99 0.85 3.89
C LYS A 55 12.42 1.37 4.07
N LYS A 56 12.60 2.62 4.50
CA LYS A 56 13.93 3.17 4.84
C LYS A 56 14.54 2.50 6.07
N LEU A 57 13.70 2.00 6.97
CA LEU A 57 14.06 1.24 8.17
C LEU A 57 14.08 -0.28 7.93
N ASP A 58 13.94 -0.71 6.67
CA ASP A 58 13.87 -2.13 6.26
C ASP A 58 12.75 -2.93 6.95
N LEU A 59 11.67 -2.24 7.36
CA LEU A 59 10.50 -2.88 7.96
C LEU A 59 9.59 -3.48 6.89
N SER A 60 9.21 -4.74 7.09
CA SER A 60 8.16 -5.39 6.31
C SER A 60 6.78 -4.83 6.64
N THR A 61 5.79 -5.06 5.77
CA THR A 61 4.39 -4.65 6.04
C THR A 61 3.87 -5.20 7.38
N ALA A 62 4.25 -6.43 7.74
CA ALA A 62 3.91 -7.04 9.04
C ALA A 62 4.56 -6.28 10.22
N GLY A 63 5.84 -5.95 10.11
CA GLY A 63 6.53 -5.15 11.14
C GLY A 63 5.91 -3.76 11.32
N ILE A 64 5.38 -3.16 10.25
CA ILE A 64 4.64 -1.89 10.35
C ILE A 64 3.32 -2.08 11.09
N VAL A 65 2.60 -3.18 10.83
CA VAL A 65 1.35 -3.52 11.52
C VAL A 65 1.61 -3.66 13.02
N GLU A 66 2.65 -4.41 13.41
CA GLU A 66 3.05 -4.61 14.80
C GLU A 66 3.37 -3.28 15.48
N LEU A 67 4.25 -2.48 14.88
CA LEU A 67 4.63 -1.17 15.44
C LEU A 67 3.44 -0.23 15.61
N LEU A 68 2.54 -0.20 14.62
CA LEU A 68 1.34 0.63 14.72
C LEU A 68 0.37 0.11 15.77
N HIS A 69 0.19 -1.19 15.91
CA HIS A 69 -0.68 -1.73 16.94
C HIS A 69 -0.14 -1.49 18.35
N GLU A 70 1.18 -1.60 18.55
CA GLU A 70 1.80 -1.43 19.88
C GLU A 70 1.95 0.03 20.28
N SER A 71 2.28 0.91 19.33
CA SER A 71 2.64 2.30 19.61
C SER A 71 1.51 3.31 19.35
N SER A 72 0.39 2.89 18.75
CA SER A 72 -0.70 3.81 18.40
C SER A 72 -2.06 3.24 18.77
N GLU A 73 -2.98 4.11 19.17
CA GLU A 73 -4.39 3.75 19.43
C GLU A 73 -5.20 3.51 18.14
N LEU A 74 -4.52 3.14 17.04
CA LEU A 74 -5.18 2.86 15.78
C LEU A 74 -5.84 1.49 15.82
N THR A 75 -7.07 1.44 15.36
CA THR A 75 -7.78 0.19 15.14
C THR A 75 -7.16 -0.60 13.98
N GLN A 76 -7.38 -1.92 13.96
CA GLN A 76 -6.91 -2.78 12.87
C GLN A 76 -7.41 -2.32 11.49
N ALA A 77 -8.62 -1.76 11.41
CA ALA A 77 -9.20 -1.23 10.18
C ALA A 77 -8.47 0.02 9.67
N GLU A 78 -8.04 0.90 10.58
CA GLU A 78 -7.27 2.10 10.24
C GLU A 78 -5.85 1.75 9.82
N ILE A 79 -5.21 0.79 10.51
CA ILE A 79 -3.91 0.24 10.12
C ILE A 79 -4.02 -0.36 8.70
N ALA A 80 -5.05 -1.17 8.46
CA ALA A 80 -5.28 -1.77 7.16
C ALA A 80 -5.43 -0.72 6.05
N THR A 81 -6.21 0.33 6.32
CA THR A 81 -6.44 1.45 5.40
C THR A 81 -5.15 2.20 5.08
N LYS A 82 -4.37 2.57 6.11
CA LYS A 82 -3.09 3.27 5.98
C LYS A 82 -2.07 2.46 5.17
N LEU A 83 -2.07 1.14 5.31
CA LEU A 83 -1.14 0.26 4.60
C LEU A 83 -1.69 -0.24 3.25
N GLY A 84 -2.96 0.00 2.94
CA GLY A 84 -3.62 -0.53 1.76
C GLY A 84 -3.73 -2.06 1.77
N VAL A 85 -3.81 -2.68 2.95
CA VAL A 85 -4.06 -4.13 3.16
C VAL A 85 -5.50 -4.35 3.62
N THR A 86 -5.89 -5.61 3.81
CA THR A 86 -7.20 -5.96 4.39
C THR A 86 -7.10 -6.02 5.91
N PRO A 87 -8.20 -5.74 6.66
CA PRO A 87 -8.23 -5.97 8.10
C PRO A 87 -7.93 -7.42 8.50
N ALA A 88 -8.34 -8.39 7.66
CA ALA A 88 -8.02 -9.80 7.87
C ALA A 88 -6.50 -10.07 7.86
N TYR A 89 -5.75 -9.41 6.97
CA TYR A 89 -4.28 -9.50 6.97
C TYR A 89 -3.70 -8.96 8.29
N VAL A 90 -4.19 -7.81 8.75
CA VAL A 90 -3.75 -7.22 10.04
C VAL A 90 -4.02 -8.17 11.20
N SER A 91 -5.23 -8.73 11.28
CA SER A 91 -5.57 -9.71 12.32
C SER A 91 -4.70 -10.96 12.24
N GLY A 92 -4.37 -11.44 11.03
CA GLY A 92 -3.49 -12.58 10.83
C GLY A 92 -2.10 -12.32 11.42
N VAL A 93 -1.48 -11.20 11.05
CA VAL A 93 -0.16 -10.79 11.56
C VAL A 93 -0.14 -10.71 13.08
N LEU A 94 -1.18 -10.14 13.69
CA LEU A 94 -1.26 -9.98 15.15
C LEU A 94 -1.52 -11.30 15.88
N ASN A 95 -2.21 -12.26 15.25
CA ASN A 95 -2.50 -13.57 15.84
C ASN A 95 -1.32 -14.54 15.72
N GLU A 96 -0.51 -14.46 14.66
CA GLU A 96 0.70 -15.28 14.48
C GLU A 96 1.79 -15.00 15.54
N LYS A 97 1.66 -13.90 16.29
CA LYS A 97 2.57 -13.48 17.36
C LYS A 97 2.12 -13.89 18.77
N LYS A 98 0.89 -14.37 18.94
CA LYS A 98 0.37 -14.88 20.23
C LYS A 98 0.75 -16.33 20.44
#